data_AF-A0A945WV15-F1
#
_entry.id   AF-A0A945WV15-F1
#
_cell.length_a   1.000
_cell.length_b   1.000
_cell.length_c   1.000
_cell.angle_alpha   90.00
_cell.angle_beta   90.00
_cell.angle_gamma   90.00
#
_symmetry.space_group_name_H-M   'P 1'
#
loop_
_entity.id
_entity.type
_entity.pdbx_description
1 polymer ?
#
loop_
_entity_poly.entity_id
_entity_poly.type
_entity_poly.pdbx_seq_one_letter_code
_entity_poly.pdbx_strand_id
1 'polypeptide(L)' 'WQRLDGIFRMLQGGAMLIALHKNRYCRRGEALSLDIGPFVAALEYATRRSAQVMGKPDTAFFYRSWRI' A
#
# COMPACT_ATOMS: atom_id res chain seq x y z
N TRP A 1 -9.50 5.62 12.11
CA TRP A 1 -8.36 5.43 13.03
C TRP A 1 -8.30 4.02 13.59
N GLN A 2 -9.32 3.51 14.29
CA GLN A 2 -9.31 2.13 14.85
C GLN A 2 -8.86 1.01 13.88
N ARG A 3 -9.29 1.05 12.60
CA ARG A 3 -8.84 0.09 11.58
C ARG A 3 -7.33 0.19 11.30
N LEU A 4 -6.79 1.40 11.24
CA LEU A 4 -5.36 1.63 11.05
C LEU A 4 -4.57 1.18 12.28
N ASP A 5 -5.09 1.38 13.48
CA ASP A 5 -4.46 0.89 14.72
C ASP A 5 -4.40 -0.64 14.75
N GLY A 6 -5.46 -1.31 14.31
CA GLY A 6 -5.49 -2.76 14.13
C GLY A 6 -4.42 -3.24 13.15
N ILE A 7 -4.34 -2.62 11.98
CA ILE A 7 -3.31 -2.94 10.98
C ILE A 7 -1.92 -2.67 11.53
N PHE A 8 -1.71 -1.53 12.19
CA PHE A 8 -0.43 -1.17 12.81
C PHE A 8 0.04 -2.25 13.80
N ARG A 9 -0.84 -2.75 14.67
CA ARG A 9 -0.52 -3.84 15.60
C ARG A 9 -0.14 -5.12 14.87
N MET A 10 -0.81 -5.46 13.77
CA MET A 10 -0.45 -6.61 12.93
C MET A 10 0.95 -6.44 12.31
N LEU A 11 1.27 -5.23 11.82
CA LEU A 11 2.58 -4.92 11.26
C LEU A 11 3.69 -5.00 12.33
N GLN A 12 3.43 -4.51 13.55
CA GLN A 12 4.33 -4.69 14.69
C GLN A 12 4.55 -6.17 15.02
N GLY A 13 3.50 -7.00 14.90
CA GLY A 13 3.56 -8.46 15.02
C GLY A 13 4.27 -9.19 13.87
N GLY A 14 4.85 -8.47 12.90
CA GLY A 14 5.64 -9.06 11.81
C GLY A 14 4.89 -9.24 10.48
N ALA A 15 3.62 -8.83 10.40
CA ALA A 15 2.90 -8.86 9.13
C ALA A 15 3.56 -7.93 8.09
N MET A 16 3.45 -8.29 6.81
CA MET A 16 3.92 -7.46 5.69
C MET A 16 2.84 -6.46 5.26
N LEU A 17 3.27 -5.24 4.91
CA LEU A 17 2.40 -4.24 4.30
C LEU A 17 2.47 -4.36 2.78
N ILE A 18 1.39 -4.82 2.16
CA ILE A 18 1.25 -4.92 0.70
C ILE A 18 0.17 -3.94 0.24
N ALA A 19 0.46 -3.14 -0.79
CA ALA A 19 -0.49 -2.21 -1.40
C ALA A 19 -0.61 -2.50 -2.90
N LEU A 20 -1.81 -2.43 -3.48
CA LEU A 20 -1.97 -2.64 -4.93
C LEU A 20 -1.49 -1.43 -5.75
N HIS A 21 -1.71 -0.23 -5.20
CA HIS A 21 -1.23 1.05 -5.75
C HIS A 21 -1.13 2.06 -4.60
N LYS A 22 -0.48 3.21 -4.86
CA LYS A 22 -0.32 4.31 -3.88
C LYS A 22 -0.81 5.64 -4.43
N ASN A 23 -1.91 5.62 -5.19
CA ASN A 23 -2.56 6.82 -5.69
C ASN A 23 -2.96 7.73 -4.52
N ARG A 24 -2.74 9.04 -4.67
CA ARG A 24 -3.05 10.03 -3.62
C ARG A 24 -4.56 10.25 -3.47
N TYR A 25 -5.26 10.29 -4.59
CA TYR A 25 -6.68 10.52 -4.70
C TYR A 25 -7.23 9.84 -5.96
N CYS A 26 -8.53 9.60 -5.96
CA CYS A 26 -9.27 9.09 -7.10
C CYS A 26 -10.53 9.94 -7.30
N ARG A 27 -11.07 9.93 -8.52
CA ARG A 27 -12.34 10.60 -8.81
C ARG A 27 -13.48 9.65 -8.41
N ARG A 28 -14.38 10.11 -7.53
CA ARG A 28 -15.62 9.41 -7.17
C ARG A 28 -16.80 10.29 -7.58
N GLY A 29 -17.45 9.93 -8.68
CA GLY A 29 -18.46 10.80 -9.30
C GLY A 29 -17.83 12.11 -9.75
N GLU A 30 -18.43 13.24 -9.36
CA GLU A 30 -17.92 14.55 -9.75
C GLU A 30 -16.78 15.08 -8.87
N ALA A 31 -16.56 14.48 -7.68
CA ALA A 31 -15.61 14.95 -6.69
C ALA A 31 -14.30 14.14 -6.64
N LEU A 32 -13.24 14.78 -6.17
CA LEU A 32 -12.00 14.11 -5.78
C LEU A 32 -12.13 13.56 -4.36
N SER A 33 -11.73 12.31 -4.18
CA SER A 33 -11.70 11.62 -2.89
C SER A 33 -10.31 11.08 -2.64
N LEU A 34 -9.91 10.97 -1.37
CA LEU A 34 -8.71 10.22 -1.01
C LEU A 34 -8.84 8.77 -1.49
N ASP A 35 -7.73 8.26 -1.99
CA ASP A 35 -7.56 6.87 -2.39
C ASP A 35 -6.75 6.14 -1.30
N ILE A 36 -6.24 4.95 -1.57
CA ILE A 36 -5.53 4.13 -0.59
C ILE A 36 -4.14 4.67 -0.21
N GLY A 37 -3.49 5.43 -1.10
CA GLY A 37 -2.11 5.90 -0.94
C GLY A 37 -1.83 6.68 0.36
N PRO A 38 -2.66 7.66 0.75
CA PRO A 38 -2.50 8.37 2.03
C PRO A 38 -2.54 7.44 3.25
N PHE A 39 -3.37 6.40 3.23
CA PHE A 39 -3.46 5.43 4.33
C PHE A 39 -2.23 4.51 4.36
N VAL A 40 -1.73 4.10 3.20
CA VAL A 40 -0.48 3.34 3.08
C VAL A 40 0.68 4.18 3.63
N ALA A 41 0.78 5.45 3.22
CA ALA A 41 1.82 6.36 3.69
C ALA A 41 1.79 6.57 5.21
N ALA A 42 0.59 6.67 5.81
CA ALA A 42 0.45 6.78 7.26
C ALA A 42 0.99 5.53 7.99
N LEU A 43 0.74 4.33 7.47
CA LEU A 43 1.24 3.08 8.04
C LEU A 43 2.74 2.91 7.84
N GLU A 44 3.26 3.27 6.66
CA GLU A 44 4.70 3.29 6.39
C GLU A 44 5.43 4.23 7.36
N TYR A 45 4.87 5.42 7.56
CA TYR A 45 5.39 6.40 8.51
C TYR A 45 5.40 5.83 9.95
N ALA A 46 4.27 5.28 10.40
CA ALA A 46 4.14 4.75 11.77
C ALA A 46 5.08 3.56 12.03
N THR A 47 5.35 2.74 11.01
CA THR A 47 6.14 1.51 11.16
C THR A 47 7.61 1.66 10.73
N ARG A 48 7.99 2.77 10.08
CA ARG A 48 9.27 2.96 9.39
C ARG A 48 9.59 1.83 8.40
N ARG A 49 8.57 1.25 7.78
CA ARG A 49 8.69 0.19 6.77
C ARG A 49 8.03 0.66 5.49
N SER A 50 8.59 0.27 4.35
CA SER A 50 7.98 0.54 3.04
C SER A 50 6.96 -0.55 2.70
N ALA A 51 5.83 -0.15 2.13
CA ALA A 51 4.85 -1.05 1.57
C ALA A 51 5.37 -1.67 0.28
N GLN A 52 5.16 -2.97 0.10
CA GLN A 52 5.40 -3.61 -1.18
C GLN A 52 4.23 -3.30 -2.11
N VAL A 53 4.50 -2.59 -3.21
CA VAL A 53 3.46 -2.21 -4.18
C VAL A 53 3.35 -3.29 -5.27
N MET A 54 2.16 -3.88 -5.42
CA MET A 54 1.83 -4.91 -6.39
C MET A 54 0.95 -4.34 -7.52
N GLY A 55 1.51 -3.41 -8.28
CA GLY A 55 0.82 -2.74 -9.39
C GLY A 55 1.47 -3.00 -10.76
N LYS A 56 0.65 -3.02 -11.83
CA LYS A 56 1.11 -3.16 -13.22
C LYS A 56 1.71 -1.85 -13.79
N PRO A 57 2.87 -1.90 -14.45
CA PRO A 57 3.99 -2.80 -14.23
C PRO A 57 5.16 -2.01 -13.64
N ASP A 58 5.30 -2.10 -12.33
CA ASP A 58 6.62 -1.95 -11.72
C ASP A 58 7.49 -3.11 -12.28
N THR A 59 8.70 -2.82 -12.74
CA THR A 59 9.60 -3.76 -13.45
C THR A 59 9.86 -5.06 -12.66
N ALA A 60 9.63 -5.05 -11.35
CA ALA A 60 9.68 -6.24 -10.49
C ALA A 60 8.64 -7.33 -10.81
N PHE A 61 7.49 -6.99 -11.41
CA PHE A 61 6.47 -7.99 -11.80
C PHE A 61 6.89 -8.76 -13.08
N PHE A 62 7.65 -8.12 -13.98
CA PHE A 62 8.10 -8.75 -15.23
C PHE A 62 9.40 -9.56 -15.07
N TYR A 63 10.30 -9.16 -14.16
CA TYR A 63 11.58 -9.86 -13.98
C TYR A 63 11.48 -11.20 -13.23
N ARG A 64 10.35 -11.54 -12.62
CA ARG A 64 10.19 -12.83 -11.90
C ARG A 64 9.56 -13.96 -12.74
N SER A 65 9.27 -13.71 -14.02
CA SER A 65 8.68 -14.68 -14.95
C SER A 65 9.66 -15.31 -15.97
N TRP A 66 10.97 -15.30 -15.71
CA TRP A 66 11.97 -15.97 -16.56
C TRP A 66 13.04 -16.74 -15.76
N ARG A 67 12.59 -17.66 -14.90
CA ARG A 67 13.39 -18.81 -14.45
C ARG A 67 12.51 -20.06 -14.44
N ILE A 68 12.28 -20.60 -15.63
CA ILE A 68 11.95 -22.01 -15.83
C ILE A 68 13.08 -22.60 -16.66
#